data_AF-A0A7X8FJF1-F1
#
_entry.id   AF-A0A7X8FJF1-F1
#
_cell.length_a   1.000
_cell.length_b   1.000
_cell.length_c   1.000
_cell.angle_alpha   90.00
_cell.angle_beta   90.00
_cell.angle_gamma   90.00
#
_symmetry.space_group_name_H-M   'P 1'
#
loop_
_entity.id
_entity.type
_entity.pdbx_description
1 polymer ?
#
loop_
_entity_poly.entity_id
_entity_poly.type
_entity_poly.pdbx_seq_one_letter_code
_entity_poly.pdbx_strand_id
1 'polypeptide(L)'
;MKNITDKDILKQYISKELSDWKVQADYYELNKDWLDKSAMIAIKILSTLRSLSLTQKELAESIGVTPQYINKVVKGQENLSLETICKIERALGVTLIAVPAFETTQLNTQQNRLSV
;
A
#
# COMPACT_ATOMS: atom_id res chain seq x y z
N MET A 1 -57.83 9.81 5.13
CA MET A 1 -56.64 10.09 4.29
C MET A 1 -55.43 9.60 5.05
N LYS A 2 -54.53 8.80 4.45
CA LYS A 2 -53.33 8.32 5.15
C LYS A 2 -52.41 9.52 5.42
N ASN A 3 -52.16 9.82 6.69
CA ASN A 3 -51.15 10.79 7.11
C ASN A 3 -49.78 10.15 6.87
N ILE A 4 -49.15 10.49 5.73
CA ILE A 4 -47.78 10.08 5.44
C ILE A 4 -46.90 11.10 6.14
N THR A 5 -46.09 10.63 7.10
CA THR A 5 -45.19 11.50 7.87
C THR A 5 -43.94 11.76 7.01
N ASP A 6 -43.30 12.92 7.16
CA ASP A 6 -42.07 13.26 6.41
C ASP A 6 -40.99 12.17 6.50
N LYS A 7 -40.92 11.48 7.64
CA LYS A 7 -40.02 10.35 7.88
C LYS A 7 -40.30 9.14 6.97
N ASP A 8 -41.56 8.93 6.58
CA ASP A 8 -41.99 7.86 5.67
C ASP A 8 -41.67 8.19 4.21
N ILE A 9 -41.75 9.47 3.85
CA ILE A 9 -41.33 9.99 2.53
C ILE A 9 -39.82 9.81 2.38
N LEU A 10 -39.04 10.24 3.37
CA LEU A 10 -37.58 10.15 3.32
C LEU A 10 -37.08 8.71 3.18
N LYS A 11 -37.73 7.75 3.84
CA LYS A 11 -37.39 6.32 3.70
C LYS A 11 -37.57 5.76 2.29
N GLN A 12 -38.42 6.37 1.45
CA GLN A 12 -38.56 5.95 0.04
C GLN A 12 -37.39 6.41 -0.84
N TYR A 13 -36.65 7.45 -0.43
CA TYR A 13 -35.54 8.02 -1.20
C TYR A 13 -34.15 7.57 -0.70
N ILE A 14 -34.08 6.84 0.42
CA ILE A 14 -32.82 6.27 0.92
C ILE A 14 -32.54 4.96 0.17
N SER A 15 -31.37 4.84 -0.46
CA SER A 15 -30.96 3.59 -1.09
C SER A 15 -30.85 2.47 -0.05
N LYS A 16 -31.43 1.31 -0.36
CA LYS A 16 -31.33 0.11 0.50
C LYS A 16 -29.92 -0.51 0.46
N GLU A 17 -29.18 -0.26 -0.61
CA GLU A 17 -27.79 -0.70 -0.76
C GLU A 17 -26.84 0.27 -0.06
N LEU A 18 -25.79 -0.29 0.54
CA LEU A 18 -24.70 0.49 1.13
C LEU A 18 -24.13 1.45 0.09
N SER A 19 -24.01 2.71 0.46
CA SER A 19 -23.37 3.71 -0.40
C SER A 19 -21.92 3.30 -0.69
N ASP A 20 -21.48 3.49 -1.93
CA ASP A 20 -20.16 3.12 -2.43
C ASP A 20 -19.01 3.53 -1.48
N TRP A 21 -19.11 4.72 -0.86
CA TRP A 21 -18.11 5.20 0.10
C TRP A 21 -18.03 4.39 1.41
N LYS A 22 -19.15 3.82 1.89
CA LYS A 22 -19.17 3.00 3.11
C LYS A 22 -18.49 1.66 2.85
N VAL A 23 -18.82 1.03 1.72
CA VAL A 23 -18.19 -0.22 1.29
C VAL A 23 -16.68 -0.03 1.11
N GLN A 24 -16.27 1.09 0.51
CA GLN A 24 -14.86 1.43 0.40
C GLN A 24 -14.20 1.66 1.77
N ALA A 25 -14.84 2.42 2.67
CA ALA A 25 -14.31 2.67 4.01
C ALA A 25 -14.13 1.37 4.82
N ASP A 26 -15.14 0.48 4.81
CA ASP A 26 -15.07 -0.83 5.45
C ASP A 26 -13.95 -1.67 4.85
N TYR A 27 -13.78 -1.65 3.51
CA TYR A 27 -12.67 -2.31 2.85
C TYR A 27 -11.31 -1.77 3.30
N TYR A 28 -11.13 -0.45 3.37
CA TYR A 28 -9.90 0.17 3.85
C TYR A 28 -9.60 -0.23 5.30
N GLU A 29 -10.60 -0.23 6.17
CA GLU A 29 -10.40 -0.57 7.59
C GLU A 29 -10.00 -2.04 7.76
N LEU A 30 -10.62 -2.96 7.00
CA LEU A 30 -10.27 -4.38 6.99
C LEU A 30 -8.88 -4.68 6.41
N ASN A 31 -8.36 -3.79 5.54
CA ASN A 31 -7.14 -4.00 4.76
C ASN A 31 -6.04 -2.97 5.07
N LYS A 32 -6.18 -2.24 6.17
CA LYS A 32 -5.41 -1.05 6.51
C LYS A 32 -3.92 -1.25 6.41
N ASP A 33 -3.40 -2.32 7.03
CA ASP A 33 -1.96 -2.56 7.15
C ASP A 33 -1.22 -2.61 5.81
N TRP A 34 -1.78 -3.30 4.81
CA TRP A 34 -1.12 -3.44 3.52
C TRP A 34 -1.46 -2.26 2.60
N LEU A 35 -2.65 -1.65 2.72
CA LEU A 35 -3.04 -0.46 1.97
C LEU A 35 -2.20 0.76 2.37
N ASP A 36 -1.91 0.95 3.66
CA ASP A 36 -1.05 2.01 4.15
C ASP A 36 0.38 1.86 3.58
N LYS A 37 0.93 0.63 3.63
CA LYS A 37 2.25 0.33 3.03
C LYS A 37 2.24 0.57 1.52
N SER A 38 1.19 0.13 0.83
CA SER A 38 1.01 0.33 -0.61
C SER A 38 0.97 1.82 -0.98
N ALA A 39 0.23 2.62 -0.22
CA ALA A 39 0.16 4.08 -0.40
C ALA A 39 1.52 4.75 -0.15
N MET A 40 2.26 4.35 0.89
CA MET A 40 3.61 4.86 1.15
C MET A 40 4.57 4.56 -0.01
N ILE A 41 4.53 3.33 -0.54
CA ILE A 41 5.32 2.92 -1.71
C ILE A 41 4.95 3.78 -2.93
N ALA A 42 3.65 3.94 -3.21
CA ALA A 42 3.16 4.76 -4.31
C ALA A 42 3.66 6.21 -4.24
N ILE A 43 3.57 6.84 -3.06
CA ILE A 43 4.06 8.20 -2.82
C ILE A 43 5.57 8.28 -3.07
N LYS A 44 6.33 7.28 -2.61
CA LYS A 44 7.78 7.24 -2.81
C LYS A 44 8.16 7.10 -4.28
N ILE A 45 7.46 6.24 -5.03
CA ILE A 45 7.65 6.10 -6.48
C ILE A 45 7.36 7.43 -7.18
N LEU A 46 6.18 8.04 -6.94
CA LEU A 46 5.78 9.29 -7.60
C LEU A 46 6.74 10.45 -7.29
N SER A 47 7.22 10.54 -6.04
CA SER A 47 8.17 11.55 -5.62
C SER A 47 9.53 11.37 -6.32
N THR A 48 9.99 10.12 -6.43
CA THR A 48 11.24 9.78 -7.10
C THR A 48 11.17 10.07 -8.59
N LEU A 49 10.09 9.66 -9.27
CA LEU A 49 9.84 9.98 -10.68
C LEU A 49 9.91 11.48 -10.94
N ARG A 50 9.26 12.29 -10.09
CA ARG A 50 9.31 13.75 -10.19
C ARG A 50 10.73 14.30 -10.05
N SER A 51 11.51 13.78 -9.09
CA SER A 51 12.89 14.22 -8.87
C SER A 51 13.82 13.89 -10.05
N LEU A 52 13.55 12.79 -10.76
CA LEU A 52 14.31 12.33 -11.91
C LEU A 52 13.77 12.86 -13.24
N SER A 53 12.69 13.66 -13.22
CA SER A 53 11.95 14.09 -14.42
C SER A 53 11.50 12.93 -15.32
N LEU A 54 11.19 11.78 -14.71
CA LEU A 54 10.71 10.58 -15.40
C LEU A 54 9.18 10.47 -15.32
N THR A 55 8.59 9.92 -16.37
CA THR A 55 7.17 9.60 -16.43
C THR A 55 6.90 8.15 -15.96
N GLN A 56 5.65 7.88 -15.58
CA GLN A 56 5.20 6.52 -15.26
C GLN A 56 5.32 5.56 -16.46
N LYS A 57 5.19 6.09 -17.68
CA LYS A 57 5.33 5.32 -18.92
C LYS A 57 6.78 4.87 -19.11
N GLU A 58 7.73 5.78 -18.94
CA GLU A 58 9.17 5.45 -19.02
C GLU A 58 9.58 4.45 -17.95
N LEU A 59 9.06 4.56 -16.72
CA LEU A 59 9.26 3.55 -15.70
C LEU A 59 8.72 2.18 -16.14
N ALA A 60 7.49 2.13 -16.65
CA ALA A 60 6.86 0.89 -17.10
C ALA A 60 7.70 0.21 -18.19
N GLU A 61 8.15 0.97 -19.18
CA GLU A 61 9.02 0.51 -20.25
C GLU A 61 10.36 -0.01 -19.70
N SER A 62 10.99 0.72 -18.77
CA SER A 62 12.29 0.35 -18.19
C SER A 62 12.27 -0.97 -17.42
N ILE A 63 11.13 -1.34 -16.82
CA ILE A 63 10.99 -2.60 -16.07
C ILE A 63 10.20 -3.68 -16.82
N GLY A 64 9.81 -3.41 -18.07
CA GLY A 64 9.13 -4.38 -18.94
C GLY A 64 7.69 -4.69 -18.54
N VAL A 65 6.95 -3.73 -17.98
CA VAL A 65 5.54 -3.88 -17.61
C VAL A 65 4.65 -2.88 -18.36
N THR A 66 3.33 -3.05 -18.27
CA THR A 66 2.40 -2.13 -18.92
C THR A 66 2.26 -0.82 -18.15
N PRO A 67 2.09 0.34 -18.83
CA PRO A 67 1.78 1.60 -18.16
C PRO A 67 0.51 1.54 -17.30
N GLN A 68 -0.48 0.74 -17.70
CA GLN A 68 -1.71 0.50 -16.95
C GLN A 68 -1.43 -0.18 -15.61
N TYR A 69 -0.48 -1.12 -15.58
CA TYR A 69 -0.06 -1.75 -14.33
C TYR A 69 0.60 -0.73 -13.40
N ILE A 70 1.55 0.07 -13.89
CA ILE A 70 2.17 1.15 -13.09
C ILE A 70 1.12 2.14 -12.57
N ASN A 71 0.08 2.45 -13.35
CA ASN A 71 -1.00 3.32 -12.90
C ASN A 71 -1.74 2.76 -11.67
N LYS A 72 -2.00 1.45 -11.64
CA LYS A 72 -2.61 0.79 -10.47
C LYS A 72 -1.67 0.80 -9.25
N VAL A 73 -0.38 0.56 -9.50
CA VAL A 73 0.67 0.59 -8.47
C VAL A 73 0.72 1.96 -7.79
N VAL A 74 0.82 3.06 -8.57
CA VAL A 74 0.92 4.41 -7.99
C VAL A 74 -0.40 4.94 -7.42
N LYS A 75 -1.51 4.22 -7.62
CA LYS A 75 -2.78 4.46 -6.90
C LYS A 75 -2.87 3.71 -5.58
N GLY A 76 -1.88 2.86 -5.26
CA GLY A 76 -1.89 2.04 -4.05
C GLY A 76 -2.88 0.88 -4.07
N GLN A 77 -3.46 0.56 -5.23
CA GLN A 77 -4.54 -0.43 -5.38
C GLN A 77 -4.05 -1.81 -5.81
N GLU A 78 -2.74 -1.97 -6.01
CA GLU A 78 -2.15 -3.18 -6.55
C GLU A 78 -1.33 -3.91 -5.48
N ASN A 79 -1.52 -5.22 -5.36
CA ASN A 79 -0.64 -6.07 -4.57
C ASN A 79 0.63 -6.37 -5.37
N LEU A 80 1.66 -5.56 -5.17
CA LEU A 80 2.96 -5.68 -5.83
C LEU A 80 3.66 -7.00 -5.47
N SER A 81 4.16 -7.73 -6.47
CA SER A 81 5.10 -8.82 -6.20
C SER A 81 6.45 -8.27 -5.72
N LEU A 82 7.16 -9.04 -4.91
CA LEU A 82 8.53 -8.71 -4.49
C LEU A 82 9.46 -8.51 -5.69
N GLU A 83 9.28 -9.30 -6.75
CA GLU A 83 10.03 -9.15 -8.00
C GLU A 83 9.83 -7.76 -8.62
N THR A 84 8.58 -7.30 -8.70
CA THR A 84 8.25 -5.97 -9.23
C THR A 84 8.84 -4.86 -8.35
N ILE A 85 8.76 -5.00 -7.02
CA ILE A 85 9.37 -4.05 -6.08
C ILE A 85 10.86 -3.93 -6.38
N CYS A 86 11.59 -5.06 -6.44
CA CYS A 86 13.02 -5.07 -6.74
C CYS A 86 13.34 -4.51 -8.14
N LYS A 87 12.46 -4.66 -9.13
CA LYS A 87 12.64 -4.04 -10.46
C LYS A 87 12.51 -2.51 -10.38
N ILE A 88 11.50 -2.00 -9.68
CA ILE A 88 11.29 -0.56 -9.50
C ILE A 88 12.44 0.06 -8.70
N GLU A 89 12.87 -0.58 -7.62
CA GLU A 89 14.00 -0.13 -6.79
C GLU A 89 15.28 0.02 -7.62
N ARG A 90 15.59 -0.98 -8.46
CA ARG A 90 16.75 -0.92 -9.37
C ARG A 90 16.62 0.16 -10.44
N ALA A 91 15.44 0.30 -11.05
CA ALA A 91 15.20 1.29 -12.10
C ALA A 91 15.28 2.73 -11.57
N LEU A 92 14.84 2.97 -10.34
CA LEU A 92 14.78 4.29 -9.72
C LEU A 92 15.96 4.60 -8.79
N GLY A 93 16.77 3.60 -8.41
CA GLY A 93 17.88 3.78 -7.47
C GLY A 93 17.42 4.09 -6.04
N VAL A 94 16.28 3.53 -5.61
CA VAL A 94 15.70 3.77 -4.28
C VAL A 94 15.33 2.48 -3.58
N THR A 95 15.18 2.52 -2.26
CA THR A 95 14.61 1.43 -1.47
C THR A 95 13.13 1.71 -1.15
N LEU A 96 12.24 0.82 -1.57
CA LEU A 96 10.80 0.86 -1.30
C LEU A 96 10.47 0.05 -0.04
N ILE A 97 11.07 -1.13 0.13
CA ILE A 97 10.85 -2.01 1.28
C ILE A 97 12.21 -2.43 1.87
N ALA A 98 12.29 -2.49 3.20
CA ALA A 98 13.45 -3.01 3.91
C ALA A 98 13.04 -4.17 4.82
N VAL A 99 13.89 -5.19 4.90
CA VAL A 99 13.74 -6.31 5.83
C VAL A 99 14.55 -5.98 7.09
N PRO A 100 13.96 -6.05 8.30
CA PRO A 100 14.70 -5.80 9.53
C PRO A 100 15.86 -6.79 9.69
N ALA A 101 16.97 -6.32 10.25
CA ALA A 101 18.12 -7.16 10.52
C ALA A 101 17.78 -8.24 11.57
N PHE A 102 18.48 -9.39 11.50
CA PHE A 102 18.36 -10.41 12.52
C PHE A 102 18.84 -9.88 13.88
N GLU A 103 18.03 -10.05 14.91
CA GLU A 103 18.46 -9.77 16.28
C GLU A 103 19.48 -10.83 16.71
N THR A 104 20.76 -10.45 16.81
CA THR A 104 21.77 -11.35 17.37
C THR A 104 21.61 -11.35 18.88
N THR A 105 20.98 -12.39 19.43
CA THR A 105 21.06 -12.63 20.88
C THR A 105 22.51 -13.01 21.19
N GLN A 106 23.27 -12.11 21.80
CA GLN A 106 24.60 -12.44 22.30
C GLN A 106 24.43 -13.44 23.45
N LEU A 107 24.78 -14.71 23.21
CA LEU A 107 24.95 -15.68 24.28
C LEU A 107 26.15 -15.22 25.10
N ASN A 108 25.87 -14.68 26.30
CA ASN A 108 26.89 -14.41 27.31
C ASN A 108 27.59 -15.73 27.67
N THR A 109 28.68 -16.05 27.00
CA THR A 109 29.66 -17.03 27.48
C THR A 109 30.40 -16.39 28.65
N GLN A 110 29.74 -16.37 29.81
CA GLN A 110 30.37 -15.97 31.05
C GLN A 110 31.60 -16.84 31.27
N GLN A 111 32.69 -16.13 31.52
CA GLN A 111 34.00 -16.60 31.96
C GLN A 111 33.87 -17.68 33.04
N ASN A 112 33.95 -18.95 32.64
CA ASN A 112 34.35 -20.01 33.56
C ASN A 112 35.88 -20.16 33.49
N ARG A 113 36.59 -19.06 33.81
CA ARG A 113 37.97 -19.10 34.27
C ARG A 113 37.95 -18.62 35.70
N LEU A 114 37.90 -19.58 36.63
CA LEU A 114 38.66 -19.65 37.89
C LEU A 114 37.92 -20.64 38.80
N SER A 115 38.38 -21.90 38.82
CA SER A 115 38.39 -22.80 39.99
C SER A 115 39.08 -24.12 39.60
N VAL A 116 40.40 -24.10 39.45
CA VAL A 116 41.38 -25.07 39.99
C VAL A 116 42.79 -24.53 39.77
#